data_AF-S8EI40-F1
#
_entry.id   AF-S8EI40-F1
#
_cell.length_a   1.000
_cell.length_b   1.000
_cell.length_c   1.000
_cell.angle_alpha   90.00
_cell.angle_beta   90.00
_cell.angle_gamma   90.00
#
_symmetry.space_group_name_H-M   'P 1'
#
loop_
_entity.id
_entity.type
_entity.pdbx_description
1 polymer ?
#
loop_
_entity_poly.entity_id
_entity_poly.type
_entity_poly.pdbx_seq_one_letter_code
_entity_poly.pdbx_strand_id
1 'polypeptide(L)'
;MLLTFVVAAVLAVSTQAVPSPSPTAKRAACTVDSPEAAFDLSDCATVEITSFTVPNDTTITMSLAEGATITMTGEVTFASTVASGPLLTFQGTNVNFNGNGMMFDGNGADYWDGLGTNGGKAKPHPFIQIEASGTFQDFVAYNTPAQAIRVQPAANIGPLTITGVYVNNAAGDVGELGHNTDGFDVRGTDITIENCMVQNQDDCIAINDGQNILFQNNVCSGGHGMSIGSIATGDFVSGVVFSHNTVSNSMYGTRIKAQSAATTGAVTNVTWTGNTISGATKYGVLITQSYPDDDGTPG
;
A
#
# COMPACT_ATOMS: atom_id res chain seq x y z
N MET A 1 57.63 -7.82 68.60
CA MET A 1 56.23 -7.42 68.34
C MET A 1 56.19 -6.86 66.94
N LEU A 2 55.38 -7.48 66.07
CA LEU A 2 55.37 -7.40 64.61
C LEU A 2 55.23 -5.96 64.07
N LEU A 3 56.02 -5.61 63.04
CA LEU A 3 55.84 -4.41 62.22
C LEU A 3 55.06 -4.81 60.96
N THR A 4 53.83 -4.31 60.80
CA THR A 4 52.96 -4.61 59.66
C THR A 4 53.13 -3.54 58.59
N PHE A 5 53.64 -3.90 57.41
CA PHE A 5 53.62 -3.04 56.22
C PHE A 5 52.32 -3.27 55.45
N VAL A 6 51.53 -2.22 55.24
CA VAL A 6 50.35 -2.22 54.35
C VAL A 6 50.81 -1.77 52.97
N VAL A 7 50.72 -2.66 51.98
CA VAL A 7 50.94 -2.32 50.56
C VAL A 7 49.58 -2.03 49.95
N ALA A 8 49.35 -0.78 49.55
CA ALA A 8 48.17 -0.38 48.79
C ALA A 8 48.39 -0.72 47.30
N ALA A 9 47.63 -1.67 46.76
CA ALA A 9 47.62 -1.96 45.33
C ALA A 9 46.64 -0.99 44.62
N VAL A 10 47.19 -0.13 43.76
CA VAL A 10 46.39 0.73 42.88
C VAL A 10 46.05 -0.05 41.62
N LEU A 11 44.78 -0.44 41.48
CA LEU A 11 44.24 -1.04 40.26
C LEU A 11 44.02 0.06 39.22
N ALA A 12 44.87 0.11 38.20
CA ALA A 12 44.64 0.94 37.02
C ALA A 12 43.57 0.27 36.15
N VAL A 13 42.36 0.85 36.13
CA VAL A 13 41.29 0.45 35.21
C VAL A 13 41.59 1.08 33.85
N SER A 14 42.03 0.27 32.89
CA SER A 14 42.13 0.71 31.49
C SER A 14 40.74 0.73 30.87
N THR A 15 40.16 1.92 30.75
CA THR A 15 38.95 2.14 29.95
C THR A 15 39.30 1.94 28.48
N GLN A 16 39.00 0.78 27.91
CA GLN A 16 39.01 0.63 26.44
C GLN A 16 37.79 1.38 25.90
N ALA A 17 38.05 2.47 25.18
CA ALA A 17 37.03 3.17 24.42
C ALA A 17 36.54 2.21 23.33
N VAL A 18 35.29 1.74 23.46
CA VAL A 18 34.59 1.06 22.36
C VAL A 18 34.34 2.14 21.30
N PRO A 19 34.76 1.95 20.04
CA PRO A 19 34.45 2.92 19.00
C PRO A 19 32.92 2.99 18.86
N SER A 20 32.36 4.17 19.13
CA SER A 20 30.98 4.47 18.78
C SER A 20 30.82 4.29 17.27
N PRO A 21 29.74 3.65 16.79
CA PRO A 21 29.46 3.62 15.36
C PRO A 21 29.41 5.08 14.89
N SER A 22 30.35 5.43 14.03
CA SER A 22 30.31 6.72 13.35
C SER A 22 29.09 6.68 12.44
N PRO A 23 28.21 7.69 12.43
CA PRO A 23 27.17 7.77 11.42
C PRO A 23 27.86 7.71 10.07
N THR A 24 27.59 6.66 9.30
CA THR A 24 27.99 6.62 7.90
C THR A 24 27.42 7.89 7.28
N ALA A 25 28.27 8.71 6.65
CA ALA A 25 27.77 9.91 5.99
C ALA A 25 26.72 9.48 4.97
N LYS A 26 25.50 10.04 5.05
CA LYS A 26 24.43 9.76 4.09
C LYS A 26 24.99 9.87 2.68
N ARG A 27 24.79 8.83 1.86
CA ARG A 27 25.06 8.91 0.42
C ARG A 27 24.19 10.01 -0.15
N ALA A 28 24.81 10.96 -0.85
CA ALA A 28 24.09 12.11 -1.40
C ALA A 28 23.03 11.69 -2.42
N ALA A 29 23.34 10.67 -3.24
CA ALA A 29 22.46 10.13 -4.26
C ALA A 29 22.70 8.63 -4.48
N CYS A 30 21.65 7.90 -4.82
CA CYS A 30 21.67 6.49 -5.19
C CYS A 30 20.87 6.28 -6.48
N THR A 31 21.28 5.32 -7.30
CA THR A 31 20.54 4.91 -8.50
C THR A 31 20.11 3.46 -8.32
N VAL A 32 18.84 3.19 -8.60
CA VAL A 32 18.24 1.86 -8.62
C VAL A 32 17.98 1.49 -10.07
N ASP A 33 18.77 0.55 -10.58
CA ASP A 33 18.74 0.03 -11.95
C ASP A 33 18.62 -1.51 -11.97
N SER A 34 18.39 -2.10 -10.81
CA SER A 34 18.37 -3.54 -10.57
C SER A 34 17.68 -3.84 -9.23
N PRO A 35 17.15 -5.07 -9.02
CA PRO A 35 16.64 -5.48 -7.72
C PRO A 35 17.69 -5.36 -6.61
N GLU A 36 18.95 -5.70 -6.88
CA GLU A 36 20.04 -5.64 -5.91
C GLU A 36 20.30 -4.22 -5.39
N ALA A 37 20.18 -3.21 -6.27
CA ALA A 37 20.33 -1.82 -5.91
C ALA A 37 19.18 -1.26 -5.05
N ALA A 38 18.04 -1.96 -4.98
CA ALA A 38 16.83 -1.49 -4.32
C ALA A 38 16.74 -1.83 -2.81
N PHE A 39 17.52 -2.80 -2.31
CA PHE A 39 17.29 -3.39 -0.98
C PHE A 39 17.71 -2.51 0.22
N ASP A 40 18.74 -1.68 0.09
CA ASP A 40 19.20 -0.81 1.18
C ASP A 40 19.49 0.61 0.70
N LEU A 41 18.49 1.47 0.90
CA LEU A 41 18.52 2.89 0.55
C LEU A 41 18.49 3.76 1.82
N SER A 42 18.78 3.16 3.00
CA SER A 42 18.64 3.81 4.31
C SER A 42 19.64 4.96 4.54
N ASP A 43 20.73 4.96 3.77
CA ASP A 43 21.73 6.02 3.76
C ASP A 43 21.54 7.03 2.61
N CYS A 44 20.58 6.84 1.70
CA CYS A 44 20.43 7.65 0.49
C CYS A 44 19.49 8.84 0.71
N ALA A 45 19.99 10.07 0.55
CA ALA A 45 19.14 11.27 0.63
C ALA A 45 18.26 11.45 -0.63
N THR A 46 18.82 11.17 -1.80
CA THR A 46 18.07 11.10 -3.06
C THR A 46 18.23 9.73 -3.71
N VAL A 47 17.18 9.26 -4.36
CA VAL A 47 17.15 7.99 -5.10
C VAL A 47 16.54 8.24 -6.47
N GLU A 48 17.24 7.83 -7.52
CA GLU A 48 16.71 7.75 -8.87
C GLU A 48 16.41 6.28 -9.21
N ILE A 49 15.16 5.98 -9.58
CA ILE A 49 14.75 4.66 -10.07
C ILE A 49 14.72 4.71 -11.59
N THR A 50 15.59 3.94 -12.23
CA THR A 50 15.67 3.84 -13.70
C THR A 50 14.95 2.58 -14.18
N SER A 51 14.97 2.31 -15.49
CA SER A 51 14.28 1.14 -16.02
C SER A 51 14.99 -0.16 -15.66
N PHE A 52 14.26 -1.15 -15.12
CA PHE A 52 14.77 -2.50 -14.93
C PHE A 52 13.64 -3.54 -14.85
N THR A 53 14.02 -4.82 -14.92
CA THR A 53 13.09 -5.93 -14.75
C THR A 53 13.39 -6.67 -13.46
N VAL A 54 12.35 -6.91 -12.67
CA VAL A 54 12.41 -7.80 -11.51
C VAL A 54 12.21 -9.24 -11.99
N PRO A 55 13.17 -10.14 -11.79
CA PRO A 55 13.05 -11.52 -12.24
C PRO A 55 12.04 -12.32 -11.41
N ASN A 56 11.65 -13.49 -11.91
CA ASN A 56 10.84 -14.46 -11.16
C ASN A 56 11.47 -14.75 -9.78
N ASP A 57 10.62 -15.09 -8.81
CA ASP A 57 10.98 -15.46 -7.44
C ASP A 57 11.71 -14.35 -6.67
N THR A 58 11.62 -13.10 -7.12
CA THR A 58 12.20 -11.93 -6.46
C THR A 58 11.11 -10.97 -6.02
N THR A 59 11.20 -10.53 -4.76
CA THR A 59 10.41 -9.44 -4.19
C THR A 59 11.37 -8.34 -3.76
N ILE A 60 10.96 -7.08 -3.89
CA ILE A 60 11.76 -5.92 -3.51
C ILE A 60 11.17 -5.27 -2.27
N THR A 61 12.03 -5.02 -1.28
CA THR A 61 11.72 -4.12 -0.17
C THR A 61 12.69 -2.95 -0.20
N MET A 62 12.18 -1.76 -0.49
CA MET A 62 12.93 -0.52 -0.48
C MET A 62 12.89 0.10 0.91
N SER A 63 13.98 -0.08 1.67
CA SER A 63 14.17 0.58 2.97
C SER A 63 14.73 1.99 2.75
N LEU A 64 13.87 3.00 2.81
CA LEU A 64 14.19 4.38 2.46
C LEU A 64 14.67 5.18 3.68
N ALA A 65 15.66 6.05 3.47
CA ALA A 65 16.10 6.97 4.51
C ALA A 65 14.98 7.94 4.93
N GLU A 66 14.99 8.36 6.19
CA GLU A 66 14.09 9.42 6.66
C GLU A 66 14.29 10.71 5.84
N GLY A 67 13.20 11.26 5.30
CA GLY A 67 13.23 12.46 4.47
C GLY A 67 13.72 12.23 3.04
N ALA A 68 13.91 10.98 2.61
CA ALA A 68 14.45 10.68 1.28
C ALA A 68 13.53 11.20 0.17
N THR A 69 14.15 11.71 -0.90
CA THR A 69 13.44 12.06 -2.15
C THR A 69 13.73 11.02 -3.23
N ILE A 70 12.69 10.38 -3.73
CA ILE A 70 12.76 9.31 -4.72
C ILE A 70 12.12 9.84 -6.01
N THR A 71 12.75 9.62 -7.14
CA THR A 71 12.22 9.99 -8.46
C THR A 71 12.36 8.82 -9.43
N MET A 72 11.29 8.46 -10.13
CA MET A 72 11.37 7.52 -11.24
C MET A 72 11.71 8.24 -12.55
N THR A 73 12.65 7.66 -13.29
CA THR A 73 13.03 8.08 -14.65
C THR A 73 12.91 6.93 -15.66
N GLY A 74 12.43 5.76 -15.22
CA GLY A 74 12.16 4.62 -16.07
C GLY A 74 11.15 3.64 -15.47
N GLU A 75 10.70 2.72 -16.32
CA GLU A 75 9.66 1.73 -16.00
C GLU A 75 10.24 0.51 -15.28
N VAL A 76 9.51 -0.01 -14.29
CA VAL A 76 9.89 -1.23 -13.59
C VAL A 76 8.90 -2.34 -13.94
N THR A 77 9.38 -3.40 -14.57
CA THR A 77 8.55 -4.53 -14.99
C THR A 77 8.82 -5.75 -14.12
N PHE A 78 7.78 -6.43 -13.66
CA PHE A 78 7.90 -7.66 -12.88
C PHE A 78 7.64 -8.86 -13.79
N ALA A 79 8.62 -9.75 -13.95
CA ALA A 79 8.42 -11.00 -14.66
C ALA A 79 7.36 -11.87 -13.96
N SER A 80 6.67 -12.73 -14.71
CA SER A 80 5.74 -13.70 -14.11
C SER A 80 6.44 -14.50 -13.00
N THR A 81 5.80 -14.58 -11.83
CA THR A 81 6.38 -15.16 -10.62
C THR A 81 5.42 -16.08 -9.88
N VAL A 82 5.95 -16.96 -9.04
CA VAL A 82 5.17 -17.79 -8.10
C VAL A 82 5.19 -17.26 -6.67
N ALA A 83 5.90 -16.14 -6.43
CA ALA A 83 5.89 -15.45 -5.14
C ALA A 83 4.47 -14.98 -4.77
N SER A 84 4.15 -15.01 -3.48
CA SER A 84 2.80 -14.66 -2.99
C SER A 84 2.48 -13.18 -3.04
N GLY A 85 3.48 -12.30 -3.11
CA GLY A 85 3.34 -10.87 -2.84
C GLY A 85 3.54 -10.52 -1.35
N PRO A 86 3.76 -9.24 -1.01
CA PRO A 86 3.96 -8.09 -1.91
C PRO A 86 5.17 -8.24 -2.82
N LEU A 87 5.07 -7.81 -4.09
CA LEU A 87 6.21 -7.85 -5.01
C LEU A 87 7.12 -6.63 -4.84
N LEU A 88 6.54 -5.49 -4.44
CA LEU A 88 7.25 -4.27 -4.12
C LEU A 88 6.75 -3.71 -2.79
N THR A 89 7.66 -3.48 -1.85
CA THR A 89 7.36 -2.85 -0.57
C THR A 89 8.19 -1.58 -0.41
N PHE A 90 7.54 -0.47 -0.06
CA PHE A 90 8.21 0.77 0.35
C PHE A 90 8.13 0.93 1.87
N GLN A 91 9.26 1.12 2.51
CA GLN A 91 9.36 1.38 3.95
C GLN A 91 10.11 2.69 4.19
N GLY A 92 9.60 3.57 5.04
CA GLY A 92 10.31 4.81 5.38
C GLY A 92 9.45 5.85 6.08
N THR A 93 10.10 6.88 6.59
CA THR A 93 9.43 7.99 7.30
C THR A 93 9.65 9.29 6.54
N ASN A 94 8.58 10.07 6.36
CA ASN A 94 8.62 11.37 5.68
C ASN A 94 9.23 11.27 4.28
N VAL A 95 8.85 10.25 3.53
CA VAL A 95 9.33 9.97 2.18
C VAL A 95 8.68 10.94 1.18
N ASN A 96 9.45 11.44 0.22
CA ASN A 96 8.91 12.16 -0.94
C ASN A 96 9.16 11.33 -2.21
N PHE A 97 8.18 10.57 -2.64
CA PHE A 97 8.26 9.72 -3.83
C PHE A 97 7.51 10.35 -4.99
N ASN A 98 8.18 10.57 -6.12
CA ASN A 98 7.58 11.03 -7.36
C ASN A 98 7.83 10.04 -8.50
N GLY A 99 6.76 9.41 -8.99
CA GLY A 99 6.81 8.47 -10.09
C GLY A 99 6.97 9.10 -11.47
N ASN A 100 6.78 10.41 -11.61
CA ASN A 100 6.93 11.14 -12.88
C ASN A 100 6.14 10.52 -14.06
N GLY A 101 4.99 9.92 -13.77
CA GLY A 101 4.13 9.20 -14.71
C GLY A 101 4.63 7.80 -15.10
N MET A 102 5.75 7.34 -14.54
CA MET A 102 6.30 6.00 -14.79
C MET A 102 5.45 4.92 -14.09
N MET A 103 5.52 3.71 -14.61
CA MET A 103 4.77 2.53 -14.24
C MET A 103 5.61 1.47 -13.53
N PHE A 104 4.94 0.80 -12.61
CA PHE A 104 5.25 -0.54 -12.17
C PHE A 104 4.32 -1.50 -12.92
N ASP A 105 4.86 -2.33 -13.81
CA ASP A 105 4.10 -3.31 -14.59
C ASP A 105 4.13 -4.68 -13.90
N GLY A 106 2.97 -5.13 -13.45
CA GLY A 106 2.79 -6.41 -12.76
C GLY A 106 2.61 -7.63 -13.67
N ASN A 107 2.55 -7.45 -15.00
CA ASN A 107 2.27 -8.50 -15.99
C ASN A 107 1.00 -9.32 -15.67
N GLY A 108 -0.06 -8.66 -15.20
CA GLY A 108 -1.29 -9.27 -14.70
C GLY A 108 -1.96 -10.23 -15.69
N ALA A 109 -1.87 -9.97 -16.99
CA ALA A 109 -2.41 -10.82 -18.04
C ALA A 109 -1.83 -12.26 -18.04
N ASP A 110 -0.63 -12.46 -17.49
CA ASP A 110 -0.07 -13.80 -17.33
C ASP A 110 -0.84 -14.61 -16.27
N TYR A 111 -1.56 -13.96 -15.35
CA TYR A 111 -2.21 -14.57 -14.18
C TYR A 111 -3.72 -14.64 -14.26
N TRP A 112 -4.34 -13.68 -14.95
CA TRP A 112 -5.78 -13.50 -15.00
C TRP A 112 -6.51 -14.68 -15.65
N ASP A 113 -7.44 -15.25 -14.89
CA ASP A 113 -8.21 -16.46 -15.24
C ASP A 113 -9.69 -16.35 -14.81
N GLY A 114 -10.15 -15.14 -14.48
CA GLY A 114 -11.50 -14.84 -14.03
C GLY A 114 -11.79 -15.21 -12.56
N LEU A 115 -10.84 -15.82 -11.85
CA LEU A 115 -11.05 -16.32 -10.48
C LEU A 115 -10.35 -15.48 -9.41
N GLY A 116 -9.43 -14.59 -9.80
CA GLY A 116 -8.75 -13.68 -8.89
C GLY A 116 -8.04 -14.45 -7.77
N THR A 117 -8.18 -13.98 -6.53
CA THR A 117 -7.65 -14.63 -5.33
C THR A 117 -8.60 -15.64 -4.71
N ASN A 118 -9.77 -15.87 -5.31
CA ASN A 118 -10.74 -16.87 -4.85
C ASN A 118 -10.39 -18.30 -5.29
N GLY A 119 -9.47 -18.47 -6.25
CA GLY A 119 -9.01 -19.76 -6.75
C GLY A 119 -8.23 -19.65 -8.05
N GLY A 120 -8.03 -20.79 -8.73
CA GLY A 120 -7.35 -20.84 -10.03
C GLY A 120 -5.83 -20.74 -9.93
N LYS A 121 -5.21 -20.05 -10.90
CA LYS A 121 -3.78 -19.76 -10.92
C LYS A 121 -3.45 -18.83 -9.75
N ALA A 122 -2.39 -19.16 -9.00
CA ALA A 122 -1.88 -18.30 -7.93
C ALA A 122 -1.48 -16.92 -8.48
N LYS A 123 -1.87 -15.86 -7.77
CA LYS A 123 -1.64 -14.47 -8.19
C LYS A 123 -0.86 -13.76 -7.08
N PRO A 124 0.29 -13.16 -7.35
CA PRO A 124 0.99 -12.36 -6.36
C PRO A 124 0.13 -11.17 -5.92
N HIS A 125 -0.12 -11.03 -4.61
CA HIS A 125 -0.96 -9.97 -4.07
C HIS A 125 -0.63 -9.62 -2.59
N PRO A 126 -0.73 -8.34 -2.19
CA PRO A 126 -0.91 -7.17 -3.06
C PRO A 126 0.29 -7.01 -4.00
N PHE A 127 0.18 -6.22 -5.07
CA PHE A 127 1.32 -5.99 -5.95
C PHE A 127 2.35 -5.05 -5.29
N ILE A 128 1.89 -3.88 -4.85
CA ILE A 128 2.66 -2.86 -4.14
C ILE A 128 2.16 -2.77 -2.70
N GLN A 129 3.08 -2.61 -1.75
CA GLN A 129 2.80 -2.34 -0.36
C GLN A 129 3.52 -1.07 0.09
N ILE A 130 2.77 -0.13 0.65
CA ILE A 130 3.30 1.13 1.19
C ILE A 130 3.21 1.06 2.72
N GLU A 131 4.37 0.91 3.36
CA GLU A 131 4.56 0.94 4.81
C GLU A 131 5.30 2.21 5.23
N ALA A 132 4.99 3.33 4.58
CA ALA A 132 5.71 4.58 4.73
C ALA A 132 4.79 5.78 5.03
N SER A 133 5.34 6.85 5.59
CA SER A 133 4.71 8.17 5.66
C SER A 133 5.32 9.14 4.67
N GLY A 134 4.70 10.31 4.51
CA GLY A 134 5.11 11.35 3.58
C GLY A 134 4.18 11.40 2.37
N THR A 135 4.73 11.62 1.18
CA THR A 135 3.97 11.76 -0.07
C THR A 135 4.46 10.78 -1.12
N PHE A 136 3.52 10.05 -1.72
CA PHE A 136 3.73 9.21 -2.88
C PHE A 136 2.88 9.75 -4.02
N GLN A 137 3.51 10.16 -5.11
CA GLN A 137 2.81 10.82 -6.21
C GLN A 137 3.16 10.30 -7.59
N ASP A 138 2.22 10.49 -8.52
CA ASP A 138 2.42 10.45 -9.97
C ASP A 138 3.07 9.16 -10.51
N PHE A 139 2.68 7.97 -10.03
CA PHE A 139 3.08 6.69 -10.64
C PHE A 139 1.88 5.88 -11.12
N VAL A 140 2.14 4.89 -11.98
CA VAL A 140 1.13 3.97 -12.49
C VAL A 140 1.36 2.56 -11.90
N ALA A 141 0.36 1.98 -11.27
CA ALA A 141 0.32 0.53 -11.00
C ALA A 141 -0.41 -0.13 -12.18
N TYR A 142 0.34 -0.78 -13.06
CA TYR A 142 -0.14 -1.27 -14.34
C TYR A 142 -0.30 -2.79 -14.34
N ASN A 143 -1.45 -3.28 -14.81
CA ASN A 143 -1.78 -4.70 -14.92
C ASN A 143 -1.34 -5.52 -13.71
N THR A 144 -1.92 -5.25 -12.54
CA THR A 144 -1.60 -5.96 -11.31
C THR A 144 -2.21 -7.37 -11.32
N PRO A 145 -1.52 -8.41 -10.81
CA PRO A 145 -2.05 -9.79 -10.86
C PRO A 145 -3.40 -9.94 -10.14
N ALA A 146 -3.55 -9.30 -8.99
CA ALA A 146 -4.81 -9.12 -8.26
C ALA A 146 -4.76 -7.75 -7.56
N GLN A 147 -4.89 -7.66 -6.24
CA GLN A 147 -4.94 -6.39 -5.50
C GLN A 147 -3.70 -5.54 -5.78
N ALA A 148 -3.90 -4.27 -6.12
CA ALA A 148 -2.85 -3.40 -6.61
C ALA A 148 -1.99 -2.83 -5.48
N ILE A 149 -2.56 -1.95 -4.65
CA ILE A 149 -1.79 -1.20 -3.65
C ILE A 149 -2.36 -1.46 -2.26
N ARG A 150 -1.58 -2.12 -1.40
CA ARG A 150 -1.86 -2.14 0.04
C ARG A 150 -1.22 -0.93 0.71
N VAL A 151 -2.05 -0.14 1.39
CA VAL A 151 -1.65 1.03 2.16
C VAL A 151 -1.72 0.66 3.64
N GLN A 152 -0.55 0.41 4.24
CA GLN A 152 -0.44 -0.02 5.63
C GLN A 152 0.79 0.60 6.31
N PRO A 153 0.81 1.94 6.51
CA PRO A 153 1.90 2.59 7.23
C PRO A 153 2.02 2.03 8.64
N ALA A 154 3.26 1.94 9.14
CA ALA A 154 3.49 1.57 10.54
C ALA A 154 2.85 2.59 11.49
N ALA A 155 2.51 2.16 12.71
CA ALA A 155 1.94 3.09 13.67
C ALA A 155 2.93 4.20 14.04
N ASN A 156 2.44 5.44 14.16
CA ASN A 156 3.18 6.61 14.63
C ASN A 156 4.38 7.05 13.74
N ILE A 157 4.38 6.74 12.44
CA ILE A 157 5.42 7.25 11.52
C ILE A 157 5.03 8.57 10.82
N GLY A 158 3.84 9.11 11.10
CA GLY A 158 3.33 10.34 10.51
C GLY A 158 2.30 10.10 9.39
N PRO A 159 1.69 11.17 8.85
CA PRO A 159 0.63 11.05 7.86
C PRO A 159 1.18 10.57 6.50
N LEU A 160 0.31 9.92 5.74
CA LEU A 160 0.61 9.48 4.37
C LEU A 160 -0.37 10.16 3.39
N THR A 161 0.18 10.77 2.36
CA THR A 161 -0.57 11.25 1.20
C THR A 161 -0.19 10.46 -0.04
N ILE A 162 -1.17 9.91 -0.74
CA ILE A 162 -1.03 9.30 -2.07
C ILE A 162 -1.80 10.18 -3.06
N THR A 163 -1.13 10.70 -4.09
CA THR A 163 -1.76 11.67 -5.01
C THR A 163 -1.37 11.47 -6.47
N GLY A 164 -2.30 11.64 -7.41
CA GLY A 164 -1.99 11.51 -8.85
C GLY A 164 -1.61 10.09 -9.29
N VAL A 165 -1.85 9.07 -8.46
CA VAL A 165 -1.56 7.67 -8.79
C VAL A 165 -2.64 7.10 -9.71
N TYR A 166 -2.22 6.32 -10.71
CA TYR A 166 -3.13 5.61 -11.60
C TYR A 166 -3.00 4.10 -11.43
N VAL A 167 -4.04 3.44 -10.92
CA VAL A 167 -4.17 1.98 -11.00
C VAL A 167 -4.89 1.63 -12.30
N ASN A 168 -4.15 1.03 -13.24
CA ASN A 168 -4.64 0.70 -14.57
C ASN A 168 -4.64 -0.81 -14.80
N ASN A 169 -5.80 -1.41 -14.57
CA ASN A 169 -6.10 -2.80 -14.83
C ASN A 169 -7.19 -2.95 -15.89
N ALA A 170 -7.40 -1.95 -16.77
CA ALA A 170 -8.45 -1.98 -17.78
C ALA A 170 -8.36 -3.20 -18.73
N ALA A 171 -7.16 -3.73 -18.94
CA ALA A 171 -6.96 -4.96 -19.71
C ALA A 171 -7.61 -6.20 -19.08
N GLY A 172 -7.86 -6.18 -17.77
CA GLY A 172 -8.54 -7.26 -17.04
C GLY A 172 -10.01 -7.44 -17.44
N ASP A 173 -10.64 -6.42 -18.02
CA ASP A 173 -12.03 -6.52 -18.53
C ASP A 173 -12.13 -7.43 -19.76
N VAL A 174 -11.04 -7.59 -20.51
CA VAL A 174 -11.03 -8.41 -21.73
C VAL A 174 -11.25 -9.87 -21.37
N GLY A 175 -12.42 -10.38 -21.75
CA GLY A 175 -12.83 -11.74 -21.42
C GLY A 175 -13.16 -11.96 -19.94
N GLU A 176 -13.37 -10.89 -19.17
CA GLU A 176 -13.69 -10.93 -17.74
C GLU A 176 -12.64 -11.70 -16.92
N LEU A 177 -11.36 -11.56 -17.29
CA LEU A 177 -10.28 -12.36 -16.72
C LEU A 177 -9.68 -11.74 -15.45
N GLY A 178 -9.68 -10.41 -15.34
CA GLY A 178 -9.26 -9.68 -14.14
C GLY A 178 -10.28 -9.84 -13.02
N HIS A 179 -9.83 -10.13 -11.80
CA HIS A 179 -10.70 -10.28 -10.64
C HIS A 179 -9.88 -10.06 -9.35
N ASN A 180 -10.53 -9.51 -8.30
CA ASN A 180 -9.87 -9.06 -7.06
C ASN A 180 -8.72 -8.08 -7.31
N THR A 181 -8.86 -7.22 -8.32
CA THR A 181 -7.88 -6.21 -8.70
C THR A 181 -8.10 -4.90 -7.95
N ASP A 182 -8.30 -4.96 -6.64
CA ASP A 182 -8.59 -3.81 -5.78
C ASP A 182 -7.57 -2.69 -6.00
N GLY A 183 -8.02 -1.44 -6.07
CA GLY A 183 -7.14 -0.30 -6.30
C GLY A 183 -6.26 -0.01 -5.08
N PHE A 184 -6.92 0.30 -3.96
CA PHE A 184 -6.28 0.58 -2.68
C PHE A 184 -6.91 -0.26 -1.55
N ASP A 185 -6.15 -1.16 -0.95
CA ASP A 185 -6.51 -1.85 0.29
C ASP A 185 -5.90 -1.09 1.47
N VAL A 186 -6.72 -0.49 2.33
CA VAL A 186 -6.26 0.46 3.35
C VAL A 186 -6.43 -0.10 4.75
N ARG A 187 -5.32 -0.12 5.50
CA ARG A 187 -5.27 -0.39 6.94
C ARG A 187 -4.34 0.61 7.62
N GLY A 188 -4.86 1.59 8.34
CA GLY A 188 -3.99 2.55 9.05
C GLY A 188 -4.64 3.88 9.40
N THR A 189 -3.81 4.81 9.83
CA THR A 189 -4.25 6.09 10.40
C THR A 189 -3.63 7.28 9.67
N ASP A 190 -4.38 8.38 9.55
CA ASP A 190 -3.91 9.65 8.97
C ASP A 190 -3.48 9.49 7.49
N ILE A 191 -4.39 8.95 6.69
CA ILE A 191 -4.16 8.62 5.28
C ILE A 191 -5.01 9.52 4.40
N THR A 192 -4.40 10.16 3.41
CA THR A 192 -5.07 10.88 2.34
C THR A 192 -4.76 10.22 1.00
N ILE A 193 -5.79 9.86 0.24
CA ILE A 193 -5.67 9.38 -1.13
C ILE A 193 -6.48 10.32 -2.01
N GLU A 194 -5.82 11.05 -2.89
CA GLU A 194 -6.45 12.12 -3.65
C GLU A 194 -6.02 12.22 -5.11
N ASN A 195 -6.89 12.76 -5.97
CA ASN A 195 -6.58 12.98 -7.39
C ASN A 195 -6.08 11.71 -8.12
N CYS A 196 -6.42 10.52 -7.63
CA CYS A 196 -6.03 9.25 -8.19
C CYS A 196 -7.08 8.74 -9.19
N MET A 197 -6.67 7.83 -10.07
CA MET A 197 -7.56 7.14 -10.98
C MET A 197 -7.44 5.63 -10.78
N VAL A 198 -8.56 4.91 -10.83
CA VAL A 198 -8.62 3.45 -10.75
C VAL A 198 -9.54 2.93 -11.85
N GLN A 199 -8.98 2.08 -12.71
CA GLN A 199 -9.71 1.28 -13.70
C GLN A 199 -9.45 -0.19 -13.40
N ASN A 200 -10.44 -0.91 -12.88
CA ASN A 200 -10.25 -2.26 -12.35
C ASN A 200 -11.54 -3.09 -12.33
N GLN A 201 -11.47 -4.30 -11.75
CA GLN A 201 -12.55 -5.28 -11.65
C GLN A 201 -13.00 -5.58 -10.20
N ASP A 202 -12.54 -4.82 -9.21
CA ASP A 202 -12.98 -4.95 -7.81
C ASP A 202 -13.04 -3.57 -7.13
N ASP A 203 -12.96 -3.47 -5.81
CA ASP A 203 -13.08 -2.19 -5.11
C ASP A 203 -12.06 -1.16 -5.62
N CYS A 204 -12.54 0.06 -5.86
CA CYS A 204 -11.64 1.19 -6.14
C CYS A 204 -10.75 1.47 -4.91
N ILE A 205 -11.38 1.39 -3.74
CA ILE A 205 -10.75 1.43 -2.43
C ILE A 205 -11.54 0.53 -1.48
N ALA A 206 -10.83 -0.26 -0.67
CA ALA A 206 -11.36 -1.04 0.43
C ALA A 206 -10.68 -0.62 1.75
N ILE A 207 -11.39 0.14 2.58
CA ILE A 207 -10.89 0.55 3.90
C ILE A 207 -11.23 -0.55 4.91
N ASN A 208 -10.26 -1.37 5.28
CA ASN A 208 -10.52 -2.54 6.12
C ASN A 208 -10.34 -2.26 7.62
N ASP A 209 -9.47 -1.33 7.99
CA ASP A 209 -9.20 -0.96 9.40
C ASP A 209 -8.54 0.42 9.49
N GLY A 210 -8.73 1.11 10.61
CA GLY A 210 -8.02 2.36 10.93
C GLY A 210 -8.87 3.63 10.93
N GLN A 211 -8.23 4.79 11.00
CA GLN A 211 -8.92 6.03 11.36
C GLN A 211 -8.39 7.27 10.65
N ASN A 212 -9.23 8.30 10.52
CA ASN A 212 -8.88 9.57 9.88
C ASN A 212 -8.35 9.35 8.44
N ILE A 213 -9.26 8.89 7.57
CA ILE A 213 -8.95 8.54 6.18
C ILE A 213 -9.75 9.45 5.25
N LEU A 214 -9.06 10.14 4.35
CA LEU A 214 -9.64 11.02 3.35
C LEU A 214 -9.43 10.42 1.96
N PHE A 215 -10.51 10.14 1.25
CA PHE A 215 -10.51 9.72 -0.14
C PHE A 215 -11.21 10.80 -0.98
N GLN A 216 -10.44 11.63 -1.69
CA GLN A 216 -11.00 12.82 -2.36
C GLN A 216 -10.58 13.05 -3.81
N ASN A 217 -11.48 13.61 -4.62
CA ASN A 217 -11.22 13.96 -6.03
C ASN A 217 -10.72 12.79 -6.88
N ASN A 218 -11.03 11.55 -6.50
CA ASN A 218 -10.59 10.36 -7.23
C ASN A 218 -11.59 9.97 -8.32
N VAL A 219 -11.12 9.24 -9.33
CA VAL A 219 -11.93 8.67 -10.40
C VAL A 219 -11.87 7.15 -10.35
N CYS A 220 -13.02 6.51 -10.15
CA CYS A 220 -13.18 5.07 -10.11
C CYS A 220 -14.03 4.59 -11.30
N SER A 221 -13.60 3.54 -11.99
CA SER A 221 -14.41 2.93 -13.05
C SER A 221 -14.16 1.43 -13.25
N GLY A 222 -15.17 0.72 -13.74
CA GLY A 222 -15.13 -0.73 -14.01
C GLY A 222 -15.52 -1.59 -12.81
N GLY A 223 -14.90 -1.31 -11.66
CA GLY A 223 -14.91 -2.21 -10.50
C GLY A 223 -16.14 -2.15 -9.59
N HIS A 224 -15.92 -2.21 -8.28
CA HIS A 224 -16.96 -2.35 -7.25
C HIS A 224 -17.19 -1.10 -6.39
N GLY A 225 -16.69 0.06 -6.84
CA GLY A 225 -16.93 1.36 -6.20
C GLY A 225 -16.06 1.61 -4.96
N MET A 226 -16.50 2.54 -4.11
CA MET A 226 -15.78 2.95 -2.89
C MET A 226 -16.29 2.17 -1.67
N SER A 227 -15.47 1.32 -1.07
CA SER A 227 -15.88 0.42 0.00
C SER A 227 -15.18 0.70 1.33
N ILE A 228 -15.95 0.61 2.43
CA ILE A 228 -15.44 0.30 3.77
C ILE A 228 -15.72 -1.17 4.02
N GLY A 229 -14.69 -1.91 4.40
CA GLY A 229 -14.71 -3.35 4.65
C GLY A 229 -14.23 -4.20 3.47
N SER A 230 -14.40 -5.53 3.52
CA SER A 230 -15.23 -6.22 4.50
C SER A 230 -14.66 -6.11 5.91
N ILE A 231 -15.43 -5.55 6.85
CA ILE A 231 -15.05 -5.45 8.26
C ILE A 231 -15.09 -6.86 8.85
N ALA A 232 -13.94 -7.34 9.33
CA ALA A 232 -13.81 -8.61 10.01
C ALA A 232 -13.86 -8.44 11.54
N THR A 233 -13.84 -9.56 12.27
CA THR A 233 -13.70 -9.54 13.73
C THR A 233 -12.42 -8.78 14.13
N GLY A 234 -12.58 -7.72 14.92
CA GLY A 234 -11.48 -6.90 15.44
C GLY A 234 -11.10 -5.69 14.58
N ASP A 235 -11.75 -5.48 13.43
CA ASP A 235 -11.53 -4.32 12.58
C ASP A 235 -12.35 -3.11 13.07
N PHE A 236 -11.71 -1.94 13.18
CA PHE A 236 -12.35 -0.70 13.63
C PHE A 236 -12.03 0.43 12.66
N VAL A 237 -13.05 0.91 11.95
CA VAL A 237 -12.95 2.03 11.02
C VAL A 237 -13.63 3.27 11.59
N SER A 238 -12.93 4.41 11.62
CA SER A 238 -13.54 5.67 12.07
C SER A 238 -13.03 6.93 11.38
N GLY A 239 -13.89 7.93 11.20
CA GLY A 239 -13.46 9.22 10.64
C GLY A 239 -13.05 9.11 9.18
N VAL A 240 -13.91 8.51 8.35
CA VAL A 240 -13.69 8.37 6.92
C VAL A 240 -14.45 9.45 6.16
N VAL A 241 -13.80 10.12 5.21
CA VAL A 241 -14.43 11.10 4.33
C VAL A 241 -14.20 10.71 2.87
N PHE A 242 -15.29 10.42 2.16
CA PHE A 242 -15.33 10.31 0.70
C PHE A 242 -15.81 11.63 0.11
N SER A 243 -14.93 12.40 -0.54
CA SER A 243 -15.20 13.78 -0.97
C SER A 243 -14.98 13.98 -2.46
N HIS A 244 -15.98 14.45 -3.21
CA HIS A 244 -15.85 14.86 -4.61
C HIS A 244 -15.28 13.79 -5.56
N ASN A 245 -15.50 12.51 -5.26
CA ASN A 245 -15.07 11.42 -6.12
C ASN A 245 -16.07 11.21 -7.27
N THR A 246 -15.59 10.68 -8.39
CA THR A 246 -16.43 10.21 -9.49
C THR A 246 -16.35 8.70 -9.59
N VAL A 247 -17.50 8.03 -9.54
CA VAL A 247 -17.62 6.58 -9.76
C VAL A 247 -18.49 6.35 -10.99
N SER A 248 -18.00 5.55 -11.95
CA SER A 248 -18.72 5.24 -13.19
C SER A 248 -18.62 3.76 -13.53
N ASN A 249 -19.63 3.21 -14.22
CA ASN A 249 -19.59 1.84 -14.78
C ASN A 249 -19.08 0.81 -13.77
N SER A 250 -19.59 0.84 -12.54
CA SER A 250 -19.15 0.00 -11.44
C SER A 250 -20.32 -0.84 -10.93
N MET A 251 -20.06 -1.99 -10.29
CA MET A 251 -21.12 -2.80 -9.71
C MET A 251 -21.86 -2.08 -8.59
N TYR A 252 -21.10 -1.38 -7.75
CA TYR A 252 -21.63 -0.54 -6.68
C TYR A 252 -21.09 0.89 -6.82
N GLY A 253 -21.84 1.88 -6.34
CA GLY A 253 -21.31 3.23 -6.19
C GLY A 253 -20.43 3.36 -4.95
N THR A 254 -20.99 3.05 -3.78
CA THR A 254 -20.25 2.94 -2.52
C THR A 254 -20.84 1.86 -1.61
N ARG A 255 -19.98 1.26 -0.75
CA ARG A 255 -20.37 0.24 0.21
C ARG A 255 -19.83 0.48 1.61
N ILE A 256 -20.62 0.07 2.60
CA ILE A 256 -20.08 -0.45 3.87
C ILE A 256 -20.47 -1.94 3.91
N LYS A 257 -19.49 -2.82 4.05
CA LYS A 257 -19.70 -4.27 4.14
C LYS A 257 -19.05 -4.80 5.42
N ALA A 258 -19.83 -5.35 6.33
CA ALA A 258 -19.32 -6.10 7.49
C ALA A 258 -19.64 -7.58 7.33
N GLN A 259 -18.68 -8.44 7.67
CA GLN A 259 -18.85 -9.88 7.60
C GLN A 259 -19.94 -10.32 8.57
N SER A 260 -20.87 -11.17 8.13
CA SER A 260 -21.92 -11.73 8.99
C SER A 260 -21.38 -12.57 10.14
N ALA A 261 -20.16 -13.10 9.99
CA ALA A 261 -19.45 -13.84 11.02
C ALA A 261 -18.59 -12.94 11.95
N ALA A 262 -18.51 -11.63 11.70
CA ALA A 262 -17.75 -10.72 12.55
C ALA A 262 -18.41 -10.58 13.92
N THR A 263 -17.68 -10.83 15.00
CA THR A 263 -18.24 -10.77 16.37
C THR A 263 -17.91 -9.47 17.10
N THR A 264 -16.86 -8.78 16.68
CA THR A 264 -16.44 -7.47 17.20
C THR A 264 -15.93 -6.61 16.05
N GLY A 265 -16.20 -5.32 16.11
CA GLY A 265 -15.76 -4.37 15.09
C GLY A 265 -16.73 -3.19 15.01
N ALA A 266 -16.31 -2.10 14.38
CA ALA A 266 -17.18 -0.94 14.22
C ALA A 266 -16.80 -0.09 13.02
N VAL A 267 -17.80 0.54 12.41
CA VAL A 267 -17.63 1.63 11.45
C VAL A 267 -18.34 2.85 12.01
N THR A 268 -17.62 3.95 12.25
CA THR A 268 -18.18 5.16 12.88
C THR A 268 -17.71 6.42 12.17
N ASN A 269 -18.48 7.51 12.25
CA ASN A 269 -18.11 8.81 11.71
C ASN A 269 -17.65 8.76 10.23
N VAL A 270 -18.56 8.38 9.33
CA VAL A 270 -18.31 8.33 7.89
C VAL A 270 -19.10 9.43 7.19
N THR A 271 -18.45 10.17 6.30
CA THR A 271 -19.06 11.25 5.52
C THR A 271 -18.85 11.01 4.03
N TRP A 272 -19.93 11.06 3.25
CA TRP A 272 -19.89 11.20 1.80
C TRP A 272 -20.35 12.61 1.43
N THR A 273 -19.55 13.34 0.66
CA THR A 273 -19.88 14.71 0.22
C THR A 273 -19.41 14.95 -1.21
N GLY A 274 -20.24 15.59 -2.04
CA GLY A 274 -19.87 15.99 -3.40
C GLY A 274 -19.58 14.86 -4.41
N ASN A 275 -19.78 13.59 -4.04
CA ASN A 275 -19.48 12.46 -4.93
C ASN A 275 -20.50 12.35 -6.08
N THR A 276 -20.03 12.04 -7.28
CA THR A 276 -20.86 11.76 -8.45
C THR A 276 -20.78 10.27 -8.80
N ILE A 277 -21.93 9.59 -8.79
CA ILE A 277 -22.01 8.15 -9.08
C ILE A 277 -22.94 7.97 -10.28
N SER A 278 -22.49 7.23 -11.29
CA SER A 278 -23.26 6.94 -12.51
C SER A 278 -23.02 5.52 -13.00
N GLY A 279 -24.01 4.92 -13.68
CA GLY A 279 -23.85 3.58 -14.26
C GLY A 279 -23.59 2.46 -13.24
N ALA A 280 -24.09 2.59 -12.00
CA ALA A 280 -24.04 1.52 -11.02
C ALA A 280 -24.95 0.35 -11.45
N THR A 281 -24.41 -0.87 -11.59
CA THR A 281 -25.17 -2.01 -12.15
C THR A 281 -25.90 -2.85 -11.11
N LYS A 282 -25.52 -2.78 -9.82
CA LYS A 282 -26.18 -3.49 -8.71
C LYS A 282 -26.83 -2.55 -7.71
N TYR A 283 -26.04 -1.72 -7.01
CA TYR A 283 -26.55 -0.74 -6.06
C TYR A 283 -25.78 0.58 -6.13
N GLY A 284 -26.48 1.72 -6.11
CA GLY A 284 -25.81 3.03 -5.93
C GLY A 284 -25.10 3.11 -4.57
N VAL A 285 -25.79 2.67 -3.51
CA VAL A 285 -25.27 2.60 -2.14
C VAL A 285 -25.70 1.26 -1.52
N LEU A 286 -24.78 0.53 -0.89
CA LEU A 286 -25.08 -0.65 -0.09
C LEU A 286 -24.42 -0.55 1.28
N ILE A 287 -25.20 -0.63 2.36
CA ILE A 287 -24.69 -0.77 3.72
C ILE A 287 -25.22 -2.10 4.25
N THR A 288 -24.33 -3.05 4.51
CA THR A 288 -24.70 -4.42 4.90
C THR A 288 -23.82 -4.97 6.00
N GLN A 289 -24.44 -5.76 6.88
CA GLN A 289 -23.78 -6.63 7.86
C GLN A 289 -23.96 -8.12 7.52
N SER A 290 -24.34 -8.43 6.27
CA SER A 290 -24.60 -9.79 5.79
C SER A 290 -23.46 -10.35 4.92
N TYR A 291 -22.35 -9.60 4.75
CA TYR A 291 -21.27 -9.98 3.82
C TYR A 291 -20.73 -11.39 4.16
N PRO A 292 -20.52 -12.28 3.18
CA PRO A 292 -20.38 -12.04 1.74
C PRO A 292 -21.68 -11.81 0.96
N ASP A 293 -22.85 -12.05 1.55
CA ASP A 293 -24.13 -11.76 0.90
C ASP A 293 -24.42 -10.24 0.95
N ASP A 294 -25.16 -9.72 -0.03
CA ASP A 294 -25.58 -8.31 0.00
C ASP A 294 -26.63 -8.07 1.09
N ASP A 295 -27.55 -9.02 1.27
CA ASP A 295 -28.61 -9.03 2.26
C ASP A 295 -28.76 -10.43 2.90
N GLY A 296 -29.34 -10.49 4.10
CA GLY A 296 -29.43 -11.74 4.84
C GLY A 296 -29.56 -11.54 6.34
N THR A 297 -29.07 -12.52 7.10
CA THR A 297 -29.00 -12.41 8.56
C THR A 297 -27.80 -11.54 8.91
N PRO A 298 -28.00 -10.35 9.50
CA PRO A 298 -26.88 -9.51 9.93
C PRO A 298 -26.13 -10.17 11.09
N GLY A 299 -24.81 -9.97 11.12
CA GLY A 299 -23.93 -10.30 12.25
C GLY A 299 -24.08 -9.38 13.45
#